data_AF-A0A6B0V290-F1
#
_entry.id   AF-A0A6B0V290-F1
#
_cell.length_a   1.000
_cell.length_b   1.000
_cell.length_c   1.000
_cell.angle_alpha   90.00
_cell.angle_beta   90.00
_cell.angle_gamma   90.00
#
_symmetry.space_group_name_H-M   'P 1'
#
loop_
_entity.id
_entity.type
_entity.pdbx_description
1 polymer ?
#
loop_
_entity_poly.entity_id
_entity_poly.type
_entity_poly.pdbx_seq_one_letter_code
_entity_poly.pdbx_strand_id
1 'polypeptide(L)'
;MYLTHLVFASLVAAAITDVGSTTTPENETHTDAWKTVSQNETFYMMYRSYEYDAGVGGTGKCVSVKLCEKNDTTRTARSRIMYRDAQTTQLMGVTARVTMARSWNSTVDDIIRLGNADNCTAPANAATAEYRLVYSDYTTCDVMVVYGTLEPKCELWIKDGKQQHFDGNPLNANNDTLKARSSEDDSSIKKNITRCEEEYN
;
A
#
# COMPACT_ATOMS: atom_id res chain seq x y z
N MET A 1 -37.67 21.17 30.30
CA MET A 1 -36.79 19.98 30.36
C MET A 1 -36.11 19.85 29.00
N TYR A 2 -34.87 20.32 28.89
CA TYR A 2 -33.97 20.05 27.76
C TYR A 2 -32.62 19.73 28.38
N LEU A 3 -32.21 18.47 28.25
CA LEU A 3 -31.00 17.93 28.86
C LEU A 3 -29.87 18.02 27.83
N THR A 4 -28.81 18.68 28.25
CA THR A 4 -27.56 18.99 27.57
C THR A 4 -26.83 17.77 26.99
N HIS A 5 -26.33 17.92 25.76
CA HIS A 5 -25.35 17.03 25.13
C HIS A 5 -24.02 17.08 25.89
N LEU A 6 -23.55 15.93 26.39
CA LEU A 6 -22.16 15.72 26.79
C LEU A 6 -21.50 14.80 25.77
N VAL A 7 -20.60 15.39 24.99
CA VAL A 7 -19.70 14.69 24.06
C VAL A 7 -18.61 14.03 24.89
N PHE A 8 -18.59 12.70 24.93
CA PHE A 8 -17.47 11.95 25.49
C PHE A 8 -16.39 11.78 24.42
N ALA A 9 -15.36 12.61 24.50
CA ALA A 9 -14.08 12.37 23.83
C ALA A 9 -13.08 11.92 24.90
N SER A 10 -12.74 10.63 24.91
CA SER A 10 -11.69 10.08 25.75
C SER A 10 -10.59 9.52 24.85
N LEU A 11 -9.60 10.35 24.52
CA LEU A 11 -8.35 9.92 23.89
C LEU A 11 -7.40 9.49 25.01
N VAL A 12 -7.15 8.19 25.16
CA VAL A 12 -6.11 7.70 26.08
C VAL A 12 -4.84 7.50 25.27
N ALA A 13 -3.93 8.48 25.34
CA ALA A 13 -2.57 8.32 24.85
C ALA A 13 -1.72 7.72 25.98
N ALA A 14 -1.35 6.44 25.85
CA ALA A 14 -0.37 5.82 26.73
C ALA A 14 1.04 6.15 26.22
N ALA A 15 1.75 7.03 26.94
CA ALA A 15 3.15 7.31 26.70
C ALA A 15 4.00 6.23 27.39
N ILE A 16 4.65 5.37 26.61
CA ILE A 16 5.75 4.53 27.07
C ILE A 16 7.03 5.37 26.97
N THR A 17 7.55 5.82 28.10
CA THR A 17 8.85 6.47 28.18
C THR A 17 9.93 5.40 28.21
N ASP A 18 10.59 5.18 27.09
CA ASP A 18 11.90 4.51 27.09
C ASP A 18 13.00 5.58 27.10
N VAL A 19 13.89 5.48 28.07
CA VAL A 19 14.97 6.43 28.32
C VAL A 19 16.18 5.99 27.51
N GLY A 20 16.51 6.73 26.45
CA GLY A 20 17.84 6.63 25.84
C GLY A 20 17.89 6.82 24.32
N SER A 21 17.72 8.06 23.87
CA SER A 21 18.54 8.72 22.83
C SER A 21 17.79 9.98 22.40
N THR A 22 18.27 11.16 22.80
CA THR A 22 17.75 12.44 22.31
C THR A 22 18.24 12.68 20.89
N THR A 23 17.72 11.92 19.94
CA THR A 23 17.39 12.48 18.63
C THR A 23 15.99 13.05 18.78
N THR A 24 15.87 14.38 18.74
CA THR A 24 14.59 15.02 18.45
C THR A 24 14.01 14.28 17.25
N PRO A 25 12.84 13.63 17.34
CA PRO A 25 12.26 13.03 16.16
C PRO A 25 12.06 14.20 15.20
N GLU A 26 12.75 14.18 14.05
CA GLU A 26 12.20 14.89 12.91
C GLU A 26 10.75 14.43 12.82
N ASN A 27 9.82 15.38 12.71
CA ASN A 27 8.40 15.09 12.68
C ASN A 27 8.12 14.39 11.33
N GLU A 28 8.50 13.12 11.25
CA GLU A 28 8.62 12.37 10.02
C GLU A 28 7.20 12.08 9.55
N THR A 29 6.84 12.66 8.41
CA THR A 29 5.54 12.41 7.82
C THR A 29 5.52 11.01 7.26
N HIS A 30 4.62 10.14 7.73
CA HIS A 30 4.41 8.79 7.20
C HIS A 30 3.78 8.73 5.81
N THR A 31 3.69 9.87 5.12
CA THR A 31 2.93 10.03 3.87
C THR A 31 3.74 10.69 2.76
N ASP A 32 5.06 10.88 2.93
CA ASP A 32 5.93 11.28 1.80
C ASP A 32 6.07 10.10 0.82
N ALA A 33 5.29 10.16 -0.26
CA ALA A 33 5.22 9.16 -1.30
C ALA A 33 6.53 9.03 -2.09
N TRP A 34 7.32 10.10 -2.19
CA TRP A 34 8.61 10.03 -2.87
C TRP A 34 9.60 9.16 -2.12
N LYS A 35 9.56 9.22 -0.78
CA LYS A 35 10.40 8.37 0.07
C LYS A 35 10.05 6.90 -0.11
N THR A 36 8.76 6.57 -0.22
CA THR A 36 8.30 5.21 -0.56
C THR A 36 8.80 4.77 -1.94
N VAL A 37 8.53 5.55 -2.99
CA VAL A 37 8.85 5.19 -4.40
C VAL A 37 10.35 5.13 -4.68
N SER A 38 11.17 5.87 -3.93
CA SER A 38 12.63 5.93 -4.12
C SER A 38 13.39 4.77 -3.50
N GLN A 39 12.71 3.84 -2.82
CA GLN A 39 13.33 2.64 -2.26
C GLN A 39 13.76 1.68 -3.38
N ASN A 40 14.96 1.12 -3.27
CA ASN A 40 15.53 0.22 -4.29
C ASN A 40 15.04 -1.23 -4.14
N GLU A 41 14.41 -1.53 -3.01
CA GLU A 41 13.89 -2.84 -2.67
C GLU A 41 12.62 -3.18 -3.48
N THR A 42 12.35 -4.47 -3.61
CA THR A 42 11.08 -4.95 -4.17
C THR A 42 10.01 -4.87 -3.08
N PHE A 43 8.80 -4.45 -3.45
CA PHE A 43 7.62 -4.51 -2.60
C PHE A 43 6.57 -5.43 -3.21
N TYR A 44 5.88 -6.16 -2.35
CA TYR A 44 4.85 -7.13 -2.73
C TYR A 44 3.50 -6.68 -2.18
N MET A 45 2.47 -6.69 -3.02
CA MET A 45 1.11 -6.43 -2.57
C MET A 45 0.57 -7.67 -1.88
N MET A 46 0.48 -7.62 -0.55
CA MET A 46 0.02 -8.75 0.25
C MET A 46 -1.50 -8.78 0.38
N TYR A 47 -2.13 -7.60 0.46
CA TYR A 47 -3.58 -7.48 0.56
C TYR A 47 -4.10 -6.35 -0.31
N ARG A 48 -5.30 -6.52 -0.85
CA ARG A 48 -6.12 -5.47 -1.43
C ARG A 48 -7.58 -5.67 -1.06
N SER A 49 -8.34 -4.60 -0.92
CA SER A 49 -9.76 -4.65 -0.54
C SER A 49 -10.71 -4.82 -1.72
N TYR A 50 -10.20 -5.18 -2.90
CA TYR A 50 -10.95 -5.28 -4.14
C TYR A 50 -10.41 -6.40 -5.02
N GLU A 51 -11.26 -7.01 -5.83
CA GLU A 51 -10.88 -8.19 -6.62
C GLU A 51 -10.24 -7.81 -7.95
N TYR A 52 -10.84 -6.85 -8.67
CA TYR A 52 -10.48 -6.50 -10.04
C TYR A 52 -9.61 -5.25 -10.13
N ASP A 53 -8.45 -5.40 -10.76
CA ASP A 53 -7.50 -4.36 -11.08
C ASP A 53 -7.09 -4.43 -12.56
N ALA A 54 -7.52 -3.46 -13.36
CA ALA A 54 -7.21 -3.42 -14.79
C ALA A 54 -5.71 -3.26 -15.09
N GLY A 55 -4.93 -2.69 -14.16
CA GLY A 55 -3.49 -2.49 -14.32
C GLY A 55 -2.66 -3.77 -14.19
N VAL A 56 -3.24 -4.83 -13.61
CA VAL A 56 -2.56 -6.12 -13.37
C VAL A 56 -3.36 -7.33 -13.87
N GLY A 57 -4.02 -7.18 -15.03
CA GLY A 57 -4.70 -8.31 -15.70
C GLY A 57 -6.03 -8.72 -15.04
N GLY A 58 -6.72 -7.78 -14.40
CA GLY A 58 -8.00 -8.02 -13.73
C GLY A 58 -7.82 -8.65 -12.36
N THR A 59 -8.08 -9.94 -12.23
CA THR A 59 -7.95 -10.67 -10.95
C THR A 59 -6.55 -11.25 -10.73
N GLY A 60 -5.56 -10.70 -11.42
CA GLY A 60 -4.16 -11.11 -11.30
C GLY A 60 -3.65 -11.08 -9.86
N LYS A 61 -2.69 -11.96 -9.58
CA LYS A 61 -2.11 -12.22 -8.26
C LYS A 61 -0.60 -11.96 -8.28
N CYS A 62 0.04 -12.10 -7.12
CA CYS A 62 1.50 -12.02 -6.98
C CYS A 62 2.05 -10.70 -7.53
N VAL A 63 1.39 -9.59 -7.21
CA VAL A 63 1.81 -8.28 -7.69
C VAL A 63 3.03 -7.83 -6.90
N SER A 64 4.07 -7.41 -7.62
CA SER A 64 5.25 -6.77 -7.04
C SER A 64 5.67 -5.55 -7.83
N VAL A 65 6.36 -4.64 -7.15
CA VAL A 65 6.92 -3.43 -7.75
C VAL A 65 8.38 -3.30 -7.35
N LYS A 66 9.22 -2.92 -8.31
CA LYS A 66 10.63 -2.63 -8.10
C LYS A 66 11.03 -1.36 -8.84
N LEU A 67 11.80 -0.50 -8.18
CA LEU A 67 12.38 0.69 -8.80
C LEU A 67 13.43 0.29 -9.85
N CYS A 68 13.35 0.90 -11.04
CA CYS A 68 14.36 0.75 -12.10
C CYS A 68 15.30 1.97 -12.15
N GLU A 69 14.72 3.16 -12.25
CA GLU A 69 15.45 4.43 -12.31
C GLU A 69 14.65 5.54 -11.66
N LYS A 70 15.34 6.53 -11.09
CA LYS A 70 14.73 7.71 -10.48
C LYS A 70 15.48 8.99 -10.81
N ASN A 71 14.78 10.10 -10.74
CA ASN A 71 15.31 11.45 -10.81
C ASN A 71 14.81 12.23 -9.59
N ASP A 72 15.71 12.48 -8.64
CA ASP A 72 15.40 13.18 -7.39
C ASP A 72 15.05 14.66 -7.62
N THR A 73 15.59 15.31 -8.66
CA THR A 73 15.28 16.71 -8.99
C THR A 73 13.85 16.88 -9.46
N THR A 74 13.38 15.98 -10.32
CA THR A 74 12.01 16.03 -10.85
C THR A 74 11.01 15.19 -10.04
N ARG A 75 11.47 14.45 -9.03
CA ARG A 75 10.68 13.48 -8.25
C ARG A 75 9.87 12.55 -9.17
N THR A 76 10.57 12.01 -10.18
CA THR A 76 10.01 11.04 -11.13
C THR A 76 10.79 9.74 -11.11
N ALA A 77 10.10 8.63 -11.36
CA ALA A 77 10.73 7.32 -11.40
C ALA A 77 10.15 6.45 -12.52
N ARG A 78 10.84 5.36 -12.82
CA ARG A 78 10.26 4.22 -13.52
C ARG A 78 10.36 3.00 -12.64
N SER A 79 9.24 2.30 -12.52
CA SER A 79 9.16 1.08 -11.73
C SER A 79 8.66 -0.06 -12.59
N ARG A 80 9.21 -1.24 -12.39
CA ARG A 80 8.76 -2.48 -13.01
C ARG A 80 7.69 -3.10 -12.13
N ILE A 81 6.49 -3.27 -12.67
CA ILE A 81 5.38 -3.95 -11.98
C ILE A 81 5.24 -5.36 -12.56
N MET A 82 5.48 -6.37 -11.74
CA MET A 82 5.28 -7.77 -12.11
C MET A 82 3.98 -8.27 -11.52
N TYR A 83 3.27 -9.13 -12.24
CA TYR A 83 2.07 -9.79 -11.74
C TYR A 83 1.86 -11.11 -12.47
N ARG A 84 1.19 -12.06 -11.81
CA ARG A 84 0.73 -13.29 -12.44
C ARG A 84 -0.65 -13.08 -13.03
N ASP A 85 -0.75 -13.18 -14.35
CA ASP A 85 -2.01 -13.00 -15.06
C ASP A 85 -3.01 -14.12 -14.73
N ALA A 86 -4.26 -13.75 -14.46
CA ALA A 86 -5.25 -14.71 -13.98
C ALA A 86 -5.71 -15.71 -15.05
N GLN A 87 -5.65 -15.34 -16.33
CA GLN A 87 -6.12 -16.19 -17.43
C GLN A 87 -5.01 -17.12 -17.92
N THR A 88 -3.83 -16.57 -18.14
CA THR A 88 -2.70 -17.29 -18.74
C THR A 88 -1.81 -17.94 -17.69
N THR A 89 -1.91 -17.53 -16.42
CA THR A 89 -1.03 -17.91 -15.30
C THR A 89 0.44 -17.53 -15.49
N GLN A 90 0.75 -16.78 -16.56
CA GLN A 90 2.10 -16.33 -16.88
C GLN A 90 2.48 -15.15 -16.00
N LEU A 91 3.78 -15.05 -15.71
CA LEU A 91 4.35 -13.88 -15.09
C LEU A 91 4.47 -12.77 -16.14
N MET A 92 3.63 -11.77 -16.00
CA MET A 92 3.58 -10.60 -16.86
C MET A 92 4.35 -9.46 -16.22
N GLY A 93 4.67 -8.46 -17.02
CA GLY A 93 4.60 -7.15 -16.43
C GLY A 93 4.85 -5.98 -17.36
N VAL A 94 4.67 -4.82 -16.75
CA VAL A 94 4.70 -3.50 -17.37
C VAL A 94 5.73 -2.60 -16.70
N THR A 95 6.21 -1.61 -17.43
CA THR A 95 6.97 -0.50 -16.85
C THR A 95 6.04 0.68 -16.61
N ALA A 96 5.95 1.11 -15.36
CA ALA A 96 5.19 2.30 -14.98
C ALA A 96 6.12 3.51 -14.89
N ARG A 97 5.69 4.63 -15.46
CA ARG A 97 6.22 5.97 -15.16
C ARG A 97 5.52 6.43 -13.89
N VAL A 98 6.30 6.81 -12.90
CA VAL A 98 5.82 7.23 -11.59
C VAL A 98 6.10 8.72 -11.41
N THR A 99 5.06 9.48 -11.07
CA THR A 99 5.16 10.92 -10.77
C THR A 99 4.42 11.23 -9.48
N MET A 100 4.89 12.22 -8.74
CA MET A 100 4.31 12.61 -7.46
C MET A 100 3.29 13.73 -7.62
N ALA A 101 2.30 13.75 -6.75
CA ALA A 101 1.37 14.85 -6.56
C ALA A 101 1.08 15.05 -5.08
N ARG A 102 0.52 16.22 -4.75
CA ARG A 102 0.23 16.64 -3.39
C ARG A 102 -1.26 16.83 -3.21
N SER A 103 -1.82 16.20 -2.18
CA SER A 103 -3.21 16.43 -1.78
C SER A 103 -3.40 17.79 -1.14
N TRP A 104 -4.64 18.28 -1.18
CA TRP A 104 -5.03 19.52 -0.52
C TRP A 104 -4.75 19.42 1.00
N ASN A 105 -4.03 20.40 1.55
CA ASN A 105 -3.53 20.46 2.94
C ASN A 105 -2.38 19.52 3.32
N SER A 106 -1.79 18.76 2.39
CA SER A 106 -0.54 18.06 2.68
C SER A 106 0.66 19.01 2.56
N THR A 107 1.67 18.82 3.41
CA THR A 107 2.98 19.50 3.30
C THR A 107 3.98 18.73 2.46
N VAL A 108 3.68 17.45 2.15
CA VAL A 108 4.51 16.54 1.36
C VAL A 108 3.74 16.00 0.16
N ASP A 109 4.43 15.45 -0.82
CA ASP A 109 3.74 14.75 -1.90
C ASP A 109 3.26 13.39 -1.37
N ASP A 110 1.95 13.21 -1.27
CA ASP A 110 1.31 12.01 -0.72
C ASP A 110 0.50 11.22 -1.77
N ILE A 111 0.56 11.64 -3.03
CA ILE A 111 -0.13 10.99 -4.14
C ILE A 111 0.90 10.45 -5.14
N ILE A 112 0.80 9.15 -5.41
CA ILE A 112 1.57 8.42 -6.42
C ILE A 112 0.70 8.33 -7.68
N ARG A 113 1.22 8.82 -8.82
CA ARG A 113 0.58 8.70 -10.12
C ARG A 113 1.35 7.74 -10.99
N LEU A 114 0.68 6.72 -11.49
CA LEU A 114 1.24 5.74 -12.43
C LEU A 114 0.74 6.06 -13.83
N GLY A 115 1.65 6.16 -14.80
CA GLY A 115 1.35 6.17 -16.23
C GLY A 115 2.10 5.04 -16.94
N ASN A 116 1.65 4.66 -18.13
CA ASN A 116 2.31 3.61 -18.91
C ASN A 116 3.63 4.14 -19.51
N ALA A 117 4.78 3.62 -19.08
CA ALA A 117 6.09 4.00 -19.63
C ALA A 117 6.46 3.25 -20.90
N ASP A 118 5.82 2.11 -21.18
CA ASP A 118 6.04 1.34 -22.41
C ASP A 118 5.33 1.99 -23.61
N ASN A 119 4.35 2.87 -23.37
CA ASN A 119 3.73 3.69 -24.40
C ASN A 119 4.48 5.02 -24.62
N CYS A 120 5.38 5.05 -25.60
CA CYS A 120 6.16 6.24 -25.98
C CYS A 120 5.32 7.45 -26.43
N THR A 121 4.05 7.26 -26.79
CA THR A 121 3.14 8.33 -27.23
C THR A 121 2.25 8.88 -26.11
N ALA A 122 2.26 8.26 -24.93
CA ALA A 122 1.48 8.72 -23.79
C ALA A 122 2.04 10.06 -23.26
N PRO A 123 1.18 11.08 -23.05
CA PRO A 123 1.59 12.32 -22.38
C PRO A 123 2.30 12.04 -21.05
N ALA A 124 3.24 12.90 -20.67
CA ALA A 124 4.02 12.74 -19.44
C ALA A 124 3.16 12.63 -18.17
N ASN A 125 2.01 13.28 -18.19
CA ASN A 125 1.02 13.38 -17.12
C ASN A 125 -0.22 12.48 -17.33
N ALA A 126 -0.22 11.61 -18.33
CA ALA A 126 -1.33 10.65 -18.54
C ALA A 126 -1.24 9.55 -17.47
N ALA A 127 -1.77 9.84 -16.29
CA ALA A 127 -1.91 8.87 -15.22
C ALA A 127 -3.04 7.89 -15.56
N THR A 128 -2.73 6.59 -15.52
CA THR A 128 -3.68 5.48 -15.66
C THR A 128 -4.18 4.99 -14.30
N ALA A 129 -3.44 5.27 -13.23
CA ALA A 129 -3.86 5.01 -11.86
C ALA A 129 -3.24 6.05 -10.92
N GLU A 130 -3.96 6.36 -9.83
CA GLU A 130 -3.49 7.25 -8.78
C GLU A 130 -3.73 6.58 -7.43
N TYR A 131 -2.75 6.68 -6.53
CA TYR A 131 -2.79 6.11 -5.19
C TYR A 131 -2.40 7.19 -4.19
N ARG A 132 -3.13 7.29 -3.09
CA ARG A 132 -2.72 8.09 -1.95
C ARG A 132 -1.98 7.21 -0.96
N LEU A 133 -0.75 7.58 -0.62
CA LEU A 133 -0.03 6.98 0.49
C LEU A 133 -0.67 7.44 1.80
N VAL A 134 -1.21 6.51 2.58
CA VAL A 134 -1.84 6.84 3.87
C VAL A 134 -0.94 6.53 5.05
N TYR A 135 -0.01 5.59 4.89
CA TYR A 135 1.00 5.27 5.88
C TYR A 135 2.19 4.57 5.24
N SER A 136 3.38 4.88 5.73
CA SER A 136 4.61 4.14 5.51
C SER A 136 5.45 4.23 6.77
N ASP A 137 6.06 3.12 7.16
CA ASP A 137 7.14 3.11 8.14
C ASP A 137 8.53 3.25 7.47
N TYR A 138 8.55 3.39 6.14
CA TYR A 138 9.73 3.46 5.28
C TYR A 138 10.73 2.32 5.43
N THR A 139 10.35 1.26 6.13
CA THR A 139 11.26 0.19 6.55
C THR A 139 10.71 -1.17 6.23
N THR A 140 9.40 -1.39 6.39
CA THR A 140 8.75 -2.69 6.20
C THR A 140 7.49 -2.65 5.35
N CYS A 141 6.64 -1.62 5.46
CA CYS A 141 5.34 -1.63 4.82
C CYS A 141 4.83 -0.26 4.38
N ASP A 142 3.97 -0.28 3.37
CA ASP A 142 3.22 0.86 2.86
C ASP A 142 1.73 0.50 2.78
N VAL A 143 0.88 1.44 3.19
CA VAL A 143 -0.57 1.35 3.06
C VAL A 143 -1.02 2.43 2.10
N MET A 144 -1.77 2.03 1.07
CA MET A 144 -2.23 2.92 0.02
C MET A 144 -3.73 2.84 -0.15
N VAL A 145 -4.32 3.95 -0.61
CA VAL A 145 -5.72 4.01 -1.03
C VAL A 145 -5.76 4.39 -2.50
N VAL A 146 -6.47 3.61 -3.32
CA VAL A 146 -6.69 3.93 -4.73
C VAL A 146 -7.54 5.19 -4.82
N TYR A 147 -7.05 6.18 -5.54
CA TYR A 147 -7.70 7.48 -5.70
C TYR A 147 -8.76 7.43 -6.81
N GLY A 148 -9.74 8.34 -6.77
CA GLY A 148 -10.74 8.50 -7.83
C GLY A 148 -11.81 7.40 -7.90
N THR A 149 -11.93 6.55 -6.89
CA THR A 149 -12.98 5.52 -6.79
C THR A 149 -14.16 6.02 -5.95
N LEU A 150 -15.37 5.50 -6.23
CA LEU A 150 -16.58 5.83 -5.45
C LEU A 150 -16.51 5.25 -4.02
N GLU A 151 -15.93 4.07 -3.89
CA GLU A 151 -15.68 3.41 -2.60
C GLU A 151 -14.17 3.35 -2.34
N PRO A 152 -13.70 3.56 -1.09
CA PRO A 152 -12.29 3.44 -0.76
C PRO A 152 -11.78 2.04 -1.05
N LYS A 153 -10.77 1.95 -1.92
CA LYS A 153 -10.04 0.70 -2.19
C LYS A 153 -8.67 0.81 -1.55
N CYS A 154 -8.28 -0.17 -0.74
CA CYS A 154 -7.03 -0.14 0.01
C CYS A 154 -6.09 -1.25 -0.45
N GLU A 155 -4.79 -1.00 -0.32
CA GLU A 155 -3.71 -1.95 -0.59
C GLU A 155 -2.70 -1.94 0.56
N LEU A 156 -2.15 -3.12 0.87
CA LEU A 156 -1.01 -3.29 1.77
C LEU A 156 0.18 -3.85 0.99
N TRP A 157 1.27 -3.10 0.99
CA TRP A 157 2.51 -3.44 0.32
C TRP A 157 3.61 -3.71 1.34
N ILE A 158 4.35 -4.80 1.16
CA ILE A 158 5.37 -5.27 2.10
C ILE A 158 6.70 -5.41 1.39
N LYS A 159 7.75 -4.86 2.00
CA LYS A 159 9.13 -4.94 1.52
C LYS A 159 9.63 -6.38 1.48
N ASP A 160 10.38 -6.72 0.45
CA ASP A 160 11.09 -8.01 0.31
C ASP A 160 11.87 -8.40 1.57
N GLY A 161 11.81 -9.67 1.94
CA GLY A 161 12.39 -10.22 3.17
C GLY A 161 11.68 -9.82 4.48
N LYS A 162 10.54 -9.12 4.43
CA LYS A 162 9.70 -8.77 5.60
C LYS A 162 8.36 -9.48 5.64
N GLN A 163 8.04 -10.29 4.63
CA GLN A 163 6.80 -11.06 4.51
C GLN A 163 6.65 -12.09 5.64
N GLN A 164 7.76 -12.65 6.12
CA GLN A 164 7.81 -13.60 7.23
C GLN A 164 7.20 -13.09 8.54
N HIS A 165 7.04 -11.78 8.72
CA HIS A 165 6.34 -11.21 9.87
C HIS A 165 4.82 -11.46 9.85
N PHE A 166 4.27 -11.90 8.71
CA PHE A 166 2.90 -12.41 8.59
C PHE A 166 2.79 -13.89 8.96
N ASP A 167 3.88 -14.66 8.85
CA ASP A 167 3.89 -16.12 9.08
C ASP A 167 3.90 -16.50 10.58
N GLY A 168 4.02 -15.52 11.48
CA GLY A 168 4.12 -15.72 12.94
C GLY A 168 2.92 -15.26 13.76
N ASN A 169 1.91 -14.67 13.14
CA ASN A 169 0.71 -14.21 13.85
C ASN A 169 -0.50 -14.66 13.04
N PRO A 170 -1.10 -15.84 13.30
CA PRO A 170 -2.52 -15.94 13.06
C PRO A 170 -3.09 -14.72 13.78
N LEU A 171 -3.86 -13.88 13.08
CA LEU A 171 -4.76 -12.96 13.76
C LEU A 171 -5.46 -13.81 14.83
N ASN A 172 -4.98 -13.73 16.07
CA ASN A 172 -5.68 -14.26 17.21
C ASN A 172 -6.93 -13.40 17.21
N ALA A 173 -7.99 -13.97 16.65
CA ALA A 173 -9.34 -13.42 16.59
C ALA A 173 -9.96 -13.34 18.00
N ASN A 174 -9.17 -12.92 18.98
CA ASN A 174 -9.58 -12.50 20.30
C ASN A 174 -9.55 -10.98 20.34
N ASN A 175 -10.43 -10.37 19.57
CA ASN A 175 -11.15 -9.21 20.02
C ASN A 175 -12.49 -9.21 19.30
N ASP A 176 -13.56 -9.20 20.08
CA ASP A 176 -14.97 -9.25 19.69
C ASP A 176 -15.43 -8.16 18.69
N THR A 177 -14.50 -7.41 18.09
CA THR A 177 -14.74 -6.28 17.19
C THR A 177 -14.81 -6.68 15.71
N LEU A 178 -14.40 -7.89 15.32
CA LEU A 178 -14.57 -8.41 13.94
C LEU A 178 -15.81 -9.31 13.76
N LYS A 179 -16.63 -9.51 14.81
CA LYS A 179 -17.87 -10.30 14.73
C LYS A 179 -19.00 -9.61 13.97
N ALA A 180 -18.82 -8.38 13.51
CA ALA A 180 -19.81 -7.70 12.69
C ALA A 180 -19.43 -7.79 11.20
N ARG A 181 -19.94 -8.83 10.52
CA ARG A 181 -19.99 -9.06 9.06
C ARG A 181 -19.02 -10.08 8.45
N SER A 182 -19.07 -11.32 8.92
CA SER A 182 -19.04 -12.45 7.98
C SER A 182 -19.74 -13.66 8.60
N SER A 183 -20.93 -13.97 8.11
CA SER A 183 -21.63 -15.22 8.39
C SER A 183 -21.19 -16.34 7.45
N GLU A 184 -19.94 -16.33 6.98
CA GLU A 184 -19.42 -17.32 6.05
C GLU A 184 -18.00 -17.75 6.45
N ASP A 185 -17.94 -19.00 6.91
CA ASP A 185 -16.83 -19.95 6.93
C ASP A 185 -15.39 -19.39 7.08
N ASP A 186 -14.98 -19.25 8.35
CA ASP A 186 -13.62 -18.92 8.85
C ASP A 186 -12.50 -19.85 8.32
N SER A 187 -12.86 -20.97 7.69
CA SER A 187 -11.90 -21.89 7.07
C SER A 187 -11.37 -21.42 5.70
N SER A 188 -12.07 -20.50 5.04
CA SER A 188 -11.71 -20.01 3.70
C SER A 188 -10.61 -18.94 3.74
N ILE A 189 -10.60 -18.09 4.77
CA ILE A 189 -9.65 -16.99 4.94
C ILE A 189 -8.23 -17.54 5.23
N LYS A 190 -8.14 -18.64 6.00
CA LYS A 190 -6.87 -19.30 6.35
C LYS A 190 -6.17 -19.99 5.18
N LYS A 191 -6.87 -20.27 4.08
CA LYS A 191 -6.30 -20.98 2.91
C LYS A 191 -5.80 -20.05 1.80
N ASN A 192 -6.05 -18.75 1.87
CA ASN A 192 -5.87 -17.84 0.73
C ASN A 192 -4.57 -17.04 0.72
N ILE A 193 -3.69 -17.18 1.71
CA ILE A 193 -2.33 -16.64 1.63
C ILE A 193 -1.46 -17.70 0.96
N THR A 194 -1.65 -17.88 -0.35
CA THR A 194 -0.66 -18.60 -1.16
C THR A 194 0.56 -17.70 -1.25
N ARG A 195 1.65 -18.13 -0.60
CA ARG A 195 2.90 -17.39 -0.51
C ARG A 195 3.44 -17.13 -1.92
N CYS A 196 3.56 -15.86 -2.31
CA CYS A 196 4.00 -15.50 -3.66
C CYS A 196 5.38 -16.11 -3.99
N GLU A 197 6.27 -16.23 -2.99
CA GLU A 197 7.59 -16.88 -3.11
C GLU A 197 7.54 -18.34 -3.57
N GLU A 198 6.48 -19.08 -3.24
CA GLU A 198 6.36 -20.49 -3.62
C GLU A 198 5.86 -20.65 -5.06
N GLU A 199 5.21 -19.63 -5.63
CA GLU A 199 4.81 -19.59 -7.05
C GLU A 199 5.86 -18.95 -7.98
N TYR A 200 6.98 -18.43 -7.45
CA TYR A 200 8.08 -17.87 -8.24
C TYR A 200 9.17 -18.89 -8.62
N ASN A 201 9.09 -20.15 -8.15
CA ASN A 201 10.03 -21.23 -8.46
C ASN A 201 9.44 -22.27 -9.41
#